data_AF-A0A7K9KKS4-F1
#
_entry.id   AF-A0A7K9KKS4-F1
#
_cell.length_a   1.000
_cell.length_b   1.000
_cell.length_c   1.000
_cell.angle_alpha   90.00
_cell.angle_beta   90.00
_cell.angle_gamma   90.00
#
_symmetry.space_group_name_H-M   'P 1'
#
loop_
_entity.id
_entity.type
_entity.pdbx_description
1 polymer ?
#
loop_
_entity_poly.entity_id
_entity_poly.type
_entity_poly.pdbx_seq_one_letter_code
_entity_poly.pdbx_strand_id
1 'polypeptide(L)'
;MPDVITVRVQRGSDSFQEVDVKIERPTYNKPFLGGFRNMSTGVEFHNAGSQTKSKKRPDKGMQLFCKETQTIVEKNKQQQTRNTTSTQMTKMGLYVSNMTDKLITPGKYFTAEEYHKCRLEAVIVLQKYFRRWHAINLVQNLKEQKRLRLAREAQEELQKKREKEEKLRREYEKKLNPKTKEDFELLYHDLELWMQEETERINRTLNGAERKAALCALLEEETQLIACIGMHKLDANLENQQKAIMHFLQLYKLFLKCAQPRRWKAFDGKITEMDTQSTLRGKELLEIYRSITMKDIPKDERISVLLTVKCTVKEHECKLTQEIVALIDREIDLMSREVKECNLEGLRKRICTLFLQYIKIPEFNPEAAGLLKVPQDPLKLYKRVYFCHSCENYLASTEFPIPANSHAIGRCRSCYRLDNEARQREAYLKYRLILEDLRKSEVDHQDDSKIVFSVQLPDMQYLIENIWNCQSALSASSDLYDLVMVRWDKQHEWSPWNTILLTKEEADAHLKLYNLEKTYEAPFIYKMEQKHIRAKNYFAQIPVMSSFLHRSNNQASANSNKKHSSLK
;
A
#
# COMPACT_ATOMS: atom_id res chain seq x y z
N MET A 1 -44.67 -56.89 13.44
CA MET A 1 -44.94 -55.46 13.69
C MET A 1 -46.00 -54.98 12.71
N PRO A 2 -46.82 -53.97 13.04
CA PRO A 2 -47.68 -53.30 12.07
C PRO A 2 -46.88 -52.33 11.18
N ASP A 3 -47.32 -52.10 9.94
CA ASP A 3 -46.59 -51.31 8.92
C ASP A 3 -46.72 -49.79 9.13
N VAL A 4 -47.63 -49.37 10.00
CA VAL A 4 -47.74 -48.00 10.49
C VAL A 4 -47.85 -48.08 12.01
N ILE A 5 -47.02 -47.31 12.70
CA ILE A 5 -47.11 -47.14 14.15
C ILE A 5 -47.42 -45.68 14.42
N THR A 6 -48.50 -45.43 15.15
CA THR A 6 -48.82 -44.13 15.73
C THR A 6 -47.89 -43.87 16.91
N VAL A 7 -46.99 -42.90 16.76
CA VAL A 7 -46.07 -42.52 17.82
C VAL A 7 -46.48 -41.16 18.36
N ARG A 8 -46.69 -41.05 19.68
CA ARG A 8 -46.88 -39.76 20.35
C ARG A 8 -45.53 -39.05 20.45
N VAL A 9 -45.40 -37.92 19.76
CA VAL A 9 -44.22 -37.07 19.79
C VAL A 9 -44.56 -35.78 20.53
N GLN A 10 -43.81 -35.47 21.58
CA GLN A 10 -43.95 -34.24 22.35
C GLN A 10 -43.25 -33.08 21.60
N ARG A 11 -44.00 -32.03 21.23
CA ARG A 11 -43.45 -30.85 20.53
C ARG A 11 -43.28 -29.62 21.43
N GLY A 12 -43.73 -29.68 22.68
CA GLY A 12 -43.59 -28.64 23.71
C GLY A 12 -43.90 -29.19 25.10
N SER A 13 -43.86 -28.34 26.14
CA SER A 13 -43.99 -28.80 27.55
C SER A 13 -45.27 -29.58 27.83
N ASP A 14 -46.41 -29.25 27.19
CA ASP A 14 -47.70 -29.94 27.41
C ASP A 14 -48.47 -30.32 26.11
N SER A 15 -47.82 -30.31 24.93
CA SER A 15 -48.47 -30.68 23.66
C SER A 15 -47.87 -31.94 23.03
N PHE A 16 -48.72 -32.97 22.88
CA PHE A 16 -48.39 -34.23 22.21
C PHE A 16 -49.09 -34.30 20.86
N GLN A 17 -48.34 -34.61 19.81
CA GLN A 17 -48.86 -34.85 18.47
C GLN A 17 -48.71 -36.34 18.16
N GLU A 18 -49.81 -36.98 17.75
CA GLU A 18 -49.76 -38.35 17.23
C GLU A 18 -49.31 -38.28 15.77
N VAL A 19 -48.18 -38.93 15.48
CA VAL A 19 -47.58 -38.98 14.15
C VAL A 19 -47.59 -40.42 13.67
N ASP A 20 -48.23 -40.63 12.52
CA ASP A 20 -48.22 -41.91 11.83
C ASP A 20 -46.87 -42.15 11.18
N VAL A 21 -46.06 -43.01 11.78
CA VAL A 21 -44.77 -43.41 11.24
C VAL A 21 -44.98 -44.66 10.39
N LYS A 22 -44.88 -44.49 9.06
CA LYS A 22 -44.84 -45.62 8.13
C LYS A 22 -43.49 -46.33 8.25
N ILE A 23 -43.51 -47.60 8.62
CA ILE A 23 -42.34 -48.45 8.73
C ILE A 23 -42.14 -49.15 7.39
N GLU A 24 -41.24 -48.63 6.57
CA GLU A 24 -40.82 -49.32 5.35
C GLU A 24 -39.89 -50.49 5.72
N ARG A 25 -40.37 -51.71 5.47
CA ARG A 25 -39.51 -52.90 5.58
C ARG A 25 -38.69 -53.03 4.31
N PRO A 26 -37.36 -52.99 4.41
CA PRO A 26 -36.54 -53.29 3.25
C PRO A 26 -36.75 -54.75 2.84
N THR A 27 -37.04 -54.96 1.56
CA THR A 27 -37.14 -56.30 0.93
C THR A 27 -35.77 -56.91 0.60
N TYR A 28 -34.68 -56.22 0.95
CA TYR A 28 -33.32 -56.68 0.68
C TYR A 28 -32.67 -57.24 1.95
N ASN A 29 -31.92 -58.33 1.80
CA ASN A 29 -31.10 -58.89 2.86
C ASN A 29 -29.90 -57.96 3.12
N LYS A 30 -29.64 -57.64 4.39
CA LYS A 30 -28.49 -56.83 4.79
C LYS A 30 -27.20 -57.51 4.29
N PRO A 31 -26.34 -56.84 3.50
CA PRO A 31 -25.09 -57.43 3.08
C PRO A 31 -24.19 -57.69 4.29
N PHE A 32 -23.52 -58.85 4.32
CA PHE A 32 -22.59 -59.21 5.38
C PHE A 32 -21.32 -58.35 5.29
N LEU A 33 -21.15 -57.40 6.21
CA LEU A 33 -20.01 -56.46 6.26
C LEU A 33 -18.91 -56.92 7.24
N GLY A 34 -18.83 -58.22 7.49
CA GLY A 34 -17.98 -58.79 8.54
C GLY A 34 -18.55 -58.65 9.95
N GLY A 35 -17.88 -59.26 10.91
CA GLY A 35 -18.29 -59.33 12.30
C GLY A 35 -17.37 -60.22 13.12
N PHE A 36 -17.69 -60.40 14.40
CA PHE A 36 -16.94 -61.25 15.32
C PHE A 36 -17.88 -62.25 15.98
N ARG A 37 -17.43 -63.49 16.13
CA ARG A 37 -18.17 -64.54 16.82
C ARG A 37 -17.58 -64.73 18.21
N ASN A 38 -18.43 -64.67 19.23
CA ASN A 38 -18.00 -65.01 20.58
C ASN A 38 -17.82 -66.53 20.69
N MET A 39 -16.60 -66.98 21.02
CA MET A 39 -16.25 -68.40 21.08
C MET A 39 -17.00 -69.16 22.19
N SER A 40 -17.39 -68.50 23.28
CA SER A 40 -18.04 -69.14 24.43
C SER A 40 -19.56 -69.21 24.32
N THR A 41 -20.20 -68.15 23.81
CA THR A 41 -21.67 -68.10 23.68
C THR A 41 -22.16 -68.47 22.28
N GLY A 42 -21.26 -68.54 21.30
CA GLY A 42 -21.58 -68.82 19.91
C GLY A 42 -22.29 -67.67 19.18
N VAL A 43 -22.59 -66.56 19.86
CA VAL A 43 -23.36 -65.43 19.31
C VAL A 43 -22.49 -64.65 18.32
N GLU A 44 -23.04 -64.39 17.14
CA GLU A 44 -22.39 -63.65 16.07
C GLU A 44 -22.80 -62.17 16.12
N PHE A 45 -21.80 -61.28 16.21
CA PHE A 45 -21.99 -59.83 16.18
C PHE A 45 -21.61 -59.32 14.79
N HIS A 46 -22.59 -58.85 14.02
CA HIS A 46 -22.35 -58.26 12.70
C HIS A 46 -22.08 -56.77 12.80
N ASN A 47 -21.13 -56.26 12.01
CA ASN A 47 -20.87 -54.84 11.91
C ASN A 47 -22.13 -54.08 11.43
N ALA A 48 -22.43 -52.94 12.06
CA ALA A 48 -23.54 -52.08 11.67
C ALA A 48 -23.10 -51.12 10.55
N GLY A 49 -23.79 -51.13 9.41
CA GLY A 49 -23.70 -50.06 8.41
C GLY A 49 -24.71 -48.98 8.74
N SER A 50 -24.34 -47.70 8.62
CA SER A 50 -25.27 -46.59 8.91
C SER A 50 -26.41 -46.55 7.88
N GLN A 51 -27.62 -46.28 8.37
CA GLN A 51 -28.88 -46.48 7.66
C GLN A 51 -29.39 -45.23 6.94
N THR A 52 -28.54 -44.23 6.69
CA THR A 52 -28.92 -43.02 5.97
C THR A 52 -28.23 -42.96 4.62
N LYS A 53 -28.97 -43.29 3.55
CA LYS A 53 -28.54 -42.98 2.18
C LYS A 53 -28.31 -41.47 2.09
N SER A 54 -27.11 -41.04 1.69
CA SER A 54 -26.86 -39.61 1.45
C SER A 54 -27.82 -39.09 0.38
N LYS A 55 -28.27 -37.82 0.52
CA LYS A 55 -29.09 -37.18 -0.52
C LYS A 55 -28.33 -37.25 -1.85
N LYS A 56 -28.89 -37.93 -2.85
CA LYS A 56 -28.35 -37.92 -4.21
C LYS A 56 -28.29 -36.48 -4.68
N ARG A 57 -27.09 -36.01 -5.05
CA ARG A 57 -26.93 -34.69 -5.68
C ARG A 57 -27.68 -34.74 -7.02
N PRO A 58 -28.42 -33.67 -7.40
CA PRO A 58 -29.07 -33.61 -8.70
C PRO A 58 -28.00 -33.77 -9.80
N ASP A 59 -28.31 -34.60 -10.79
CA ASP A 59 -27.42 -34.85 -11.91
C ASP A 59 -27.23 -33.54 -12.69
N LYS A 60 -25.97 -33.10 -12.82
CA LYS A 60 -25.65 -31.80 -13.43
C LYS A 60 -25.70 -31.86 -14.96
N GLY A 61 -26.04 -33.00 -15.57
CA GLY A 61 -26.17 -33.16 -17.02
C GLY A 61 -24.86 -33.00 -17.80
N MET A 62 -23.73 -32.96 -17.09
CA MET A 62 -22.40 -32.74 -17.66
C MET A 62 -21.43 -33.78 -17.09
N GLN A 63 -20.83 -34.59 -17.96
CA GLN A 63 -19.77 -35.52 -17.57
C GLN A 63 -18.54 -34.73 -17.13
N LEU A 64 -18.22 -34.77 -15.84
CA LEU A 64 -17.01 -34.18 -15.27
C LEU A 64 -15.91 -35.25 -15.24
N PHE A 65 -14.88 -35.08 -16.06
CA PHE A 65 -13.67 -35.90 -15.99
C PHE A 65 -12.77 -35.40 -14.86
N CYS A 66 -12.66 -36.18 -13.79
CA CYS A 66 -11.72 -35.94 -12.70
C CYS A 66 -10.53 -36.89 -12.88
N LYS A 67 -9.31 -36.35 -12.86
CA LYS A 67 -8.05 -37.11 -12.93
C LYS A 67 -7.32 -37.10 -11.58
N GLU A 68 -8.07 -36.98 -10.48
CA GLU A 68 -7.50 -36.98 -9.15
C GLU A 68 -7.03 -38.39 -8.80
N THR A 69 -5.73 -38.55 -8.61
CA THR A 69 -5.13 -39.77 -8.09
C THR A 69 -4.66 -39.51 -6.67
N GLN A 70 -5.10 -40.33 -5.73
CA GLN A 70 -4.62 -40.28 -4.35
C GLN A 70 -3.21 -40.86 -4.32
N THR A 71 -2.19 -40.01 -4.23
CA THR A 71 -0.80 -40.45 -4.05
C THR A 71 -0.62 -40.93 -2.61
N ILE A 72 -0.57 -42.25 -2.42
CA ILE A 72 -0.32 -42.87 -1.12
C ILE A 72 1.05 -43.53 -1.09
N VAL A 73 1.71 -43.49 0.07
CA VAL A 73 2.95 -44.24 0.31
C VAL A 73 2.58 -45.64 0.77
N GLU A 74 2.60 -46.59 -0.15
CA GLU A 74 2.36 -48.00 0.16
C GLU A 74 3.56 -48.60 0.91
N LYS A 75 3.30 -49.35 1.98
CA LYS A 75 4.32 -50.10 2.72
C LYS A 75 3.88 -51.54 2.87
N ASN A 76 4.65 -52.46 2.31
CA ASN A 76 4.42 -53.89 2.45
C ASN A 76 4.77 -54.33 3.89
N LYS A 77 3.80 -54.93 4.58
CA LYS A 77 4.00 -55.57 5.88
C LYS A 77 3.78 -57.06 5.73
N GLN A 78 4.79 -57.85 6.05
CA GLN A 78 4.71 -59.31 6.03
C GLN A 78 4.17 -59.82 7.37
N GLN A 79 3.35 -60.87 7.32
CA GLN A 79 2.83 -61.57 8.49
C GLN A 79 3.26 -63.05 8.41
N GLN A 80 3.81 -63.58 9.51
CA GLN A 80 4.22 -64.97 9.61
C GLN A 80 3.17 -65.76 10.41
N THR A 81 2.71 -66.89 9.87
CA THR A 81 1.81 -67.83 10.56
C THR A 81 2.62 -68.76 11.49
N ARG A 82 1.98 -69.30 12.53
CA ARG A 82 2.61 -70.26 13.44
C ARG A 82 2.92 -71.57 12.69
N ASN A 83 4.18 -72.00 12.72
CA ASN A 83 4.59 -73.31 12.21
C ASN A 83 4.74 -74.28 13.39
N THR A 84 4.10 -75.45 13.32
CA THR A 84 4.14 -76.47 14.39
C THR A 84 5.00 -77.63 13.97
N THR A 85 6.00 -77.96 14.79
CA THR A 85 6.84 -79.14 14.63
C THR A 85 6.65 -80.06 15.84
N SER A 86 6.62 -81.37 15.59
CA SER A 86 6.51 -82.41 16.63
C SER A 86 7.65 -83.41 16.48
N THR A 87 8.24 -83.82 17.60
CA THR A 87 9.26 -84.86 17.66
C THR A 87 8.74 -86.03 18.46
N GLN A 88 8.97 -87.26 17.99
CA GLN A 88 8.57 -88.49 18.67
C GLN A 88 9.82 -89.33 18.95
N MET A 89 10.03 -89.70 20.22
CA MET A 89 11.15 -90.55 20.62
C MET A 89 10.83 -92.01 20.30
N THR A 90 11.85 -92.76 19.84
CA THR A 90 11.76 -94.21 19.68
C THR A 90 11.76 -94.88 21.06
N LYS A 91 10.81 -95.79 21.29
CA LYS A 91 10.69 -96.59 22.54
C LYS A 91 10.36 -98.03 22.16
N MET A 92 10.68 -98.99 23.02
CA MET A 92 10.23 -100.37 22.84
C MET A 92 8.71 -100.41 22.67
N GLY A 93 8.24 -100.92 21.52
CA GLY A 93 6.83 -100.94 21.12
C GLY A 93 6.35 -99.77 20.24
N LEU A 94 7.19 -98.76 19.97
CA LEU A 94 6.86 -97.63 19.10
C LEU A 94 8.03 -97.29 18.16
N TYR A 95 7.83 -97.56 16.87
CA TYR A 95 8.82 -97.30 15.81
C TYR A 95 8.56 -95.95 15.13
N VAL A 96 9.63 -95.16 14.97
CA VAL A 96 9.64 -93.91 14.20
C VAL A 96 10.73 -94.04 13.14
N SER A 97 10.43 -93.65 11.89
CA SER A 97 11.34 -93.83 10.76
C SER A 97 12.39 -92.72 10.69
N ASN A 98 13.67 -93.08 10.64
CA ASN A 98 14.79 -92.13 10.58
C ASN A 98 15.29 -91.85 9.14
N MET A 99 14.54 -92.26 8.10
CA MET A 99 15.03 -92.24 6.71
C MET A 99 15.24 -90.83 6.15
N THR A 100 14.49 -89.84 6.64
CA THR A 100 14.60 -88.43 6.25
C THR A 100 15.52 -87.62 7.15
N ASP A 101 16.07 -88.24 8.20
CA ASP A 101 16.86 -87.56 9.21
C ASP A 101 18.27 -87.29 8.69
N LYS A 102 18.88 -86.21 9.20
CA LYS A 102 20.23 -85.79 8.84
C LYS A 102 21.12 -85.87 10.07
N LEU A 103 22.22 -86.60 9.96
CA LEU A 103 23.28 -86.59 10.97
C LEU A 103 24.14 -85.34 10.76
N ILE A 104 24.22 -84.49 11.79
CA ILE A 104 24.96 -83.23 11.76
C ILE A 104 26.03 -83.29 12.83
N THR A 105 27.28 -83.00 12.47
CA THR A 105 28.38 -82.83 13.42
C THR A 105 28.31 -81.44 14.06
N PRO A 106 28.40 -81.31 15.40
CA PRO A 106 28.30 -80.01 16.06
C PRO A 106 29.51 -79.15 15.71
N GLY A 107 29.25 -77.91 15.27
CA GLY A 107 30.26 -76.88 15.13
C GLY A 107 30.66 -76.25 16.47
N LYS A 108 31.52 -75.23 16.44
CA LYS A 108 31.81 -74.41 17.62
C LYS A 108 30.52 -73.76 18.13
N TYR A 109 30.18 -74.02 19.38
CA TYR A 109 29.07 -73.36 20.05
C TYR A 109 29.43 -71.89 20.30
N PHE A 110 28.55 -70.98 19.90
CA PHE A 110 28.71 -69.55 20.14
C PHE A 110 27.87 -69.16 21.34
N THR A 111 28.53 -68.77 22.42
CA THR A 111 27.82 -68.41 23.66
C THR A 111 27.04 -67.11 23.48
N ALA A 112 25.98 -66.93 24.25
CA ALA A 112 25.20 -65.70 24.22
C ALA A 112 26.06 -64.47 24.56
N GLU A 113 26.99 -64.61 25.50
CA GLU A 113 27.92 -63.54 25.89
C GLU A 113 28.86 -63.13 24.75
N GLU A 114 29.46 -64.09 24.06
CA GLU A 114 30.29 -63.83 22.87
C GLU A 114 29.48 -63.15 21.76
N TYR A 115 28.23 -63.57 21.55
CA TYR A 115 27.32 -62.94 20.58
C TYR A 115 26.99 -61.49 20.94
N HIS A 116 26.66 -61.23 22.20
CA HIS A 116 26.39 -59.88 22.67
C HIS A 116 27.64 -58.99 22.59
N LYS A 117 28.82 -59.53 22.89
CA LYS A 117 30.10 -58.82 22.77
C LYS A 117 30.40 -58.43 21.32
N CYS A 118 30.29 -59.38 20.36
CA CYS A 118 30.47 -59.08 18.94
C CYS A 118 29.46 -58.04 18.43
N ARG A 119 28.19 -58.10 18.87
CA ARG A 119 27.20 -57.08 18.54
C ARG A 119 27.57 -55.71 19.11
N LEU A 120 28.04 -55.64 20.35
CA LEU A 120 28.44 -54.38 20.98
C LEU A 120 29.60 -53.74 20.20
N GLU A 121 30.62 -54.51 19.84
CA GLU A 121 31.74 -54.05 19.03
C GLU A 121 31.27 -53.51 17.68
N ALA A 122 30.41 -54.24 16.97
CA ALA A 122 29.83 -53.79 15.71
C ALA A 122 28.99 -52.51 15.86
N VAL A 123 28.20 -52.39 16.93
CA VAL A 123 27.40 -51.19 17.23
C VAL A 123 28.29 -49.99 17.52
N ILE A 124 29.38 -50.15 18.27
CA ILE A 124 30.34 -49.05 18.54
C ILE A 124 30.95 -48.55 17.23
N VAL A 125 31.31 -49.45 16.32
CA VAL A 125 31.84 -49.10 15.00
C VAL A 125 30.80 -48.32 14.20
N LEU A 126 29.55 -48.82 14.11
CA LEU A 126 28.45 -48.12 13.43
C LEU A 126 28.19 -46.73 14.03
N GLN A 127 28.14 -46.62 15.36
CA GLN A 127 27.95 -45.35 16.04
C GLN A 127 29.08 -44.36 15.75
N LYS A 128 30.34 -44.83 15.71
CA LYS A 128 31.50 -44.00 15.37
C LYS A 128 31.37 -43.44 13.95
N TYR A 129 31.05 -44.28 12.96
CA TYR A 129 30.85 -43.83 11.58
C TYR A 129 29.63 -42.92 11.44
N PHE A 130 28.53 -43.22 12.13
CA PHE A 130 27.33 -42.38 12.13
C PHE A 130 27.61 -40.99 12.72
N ARG A 131 28.29 -40.90 13.87
CA ARG A 131 28.68 -39.61 14.47
C ARG A 131 29.56 -38.80 13.52
N ARG A 132 30.52 -39.44 12.84
CA ARG A 132 31.36 -38.80 11.82
C ARG A 132 30.53 -38.29 10.65
N TRP A 133 29.67 -39.13 10.08
CA TRP A 133 28.78 -38.76 8.96
C TRP A 133 27.86 -37.60 9.33
N HIS A 134 27.24 -37.65 10.51
CA HIS A 134 26.36 -36.60 11.02
C HIS A 134 27.12 -35.27 11.19
N ALA A 135 28.33 -35.30 11.76
CA ALA A 135 29.16 -34.11 11.89
C ALA A 135 29.55 -33.52 10.52
N ILE A 136 29.88 -34.35 9.53
CA ILE A 136 30.19 -33.91 8.16
C ILE A 136 28.98 -33.22 7.54
N ASN A 137 27.78 -33.82 7.62
CA ASN A 137 26.56 -33.24 7.07
C ASN A 137 26.18 -31.93 7.78
N LEU A 138 26.34 -31.87 9.10
CA LEU A 138 26.11 -30.63 9.86
C LEU A 138 27.05 -29.52 9.39
N VAL A 139 28.34 -29.80 9.25
CA VAL A 139 29.33 -28.83 8.76
C VAL A 139 29.04 -28.42 7.32
N GLN A 140 28.64 -29.34 6.45
CA GLN A 140 28.23 -29.03 5.08
C GLN A 140 27.02 -28.08 5.05
N ASN A 141 25.99 -28.36 5.85
CA ASN A 141 24.82 -27.49 5.97
C ASN A 141 25.22 -26.09 6.50
N LEU A 142 26.05 -26.02 7.53
CA LEU A 142 26.56 -24.73 8.06
C LEU A 142 27.39 -23.95 7.03
N LYS A 143 28.22 -24.64 6.23
CA LYS A 143 28.96 -24.01 5.13
C LYS A 143 28.03 -23.47 4.05
N GLU A 144 26.99 -24.22 3.70
CA GLU A 144 26.00 -23.78 2.72
C GLU A 144 25.19 -22.59 3.23
N GLN A 145 24.74 -22.61 4.48
CA GLN A 145 24.09 -21.48 5.13
C GLN A 145 24.98 -20.24 5.17
N LYS A 146 26.28 -20.40 5.51
CA LYS A 146 27.25 -19.29 5.45
C LYS A 146 27.41 -18.75 4.03
N ARG A 147 27.53 -19.62 3.03
CA ARG A 147 27.63 -19.23 1.61
C ARG A 147 26.40 -18.43 1.17
N LEU A 148 25.20 -18.91 1.49
CA LEU A 148 23.94 -18.24 1.15
C LEU A 148 23.82 -16.88 1.85
N ARG A 149 24.25 -16.79 3.12
CA ARG A 149 24.28 -15.52 3.87
C ARG A 149 25.23 -14.51 3.21
N LEU A 150 26.47 -14.89 2.94
CA LEU A 150 27.46 -14.02 2.29
C LEU A 150 27.01 -13.58 0.88
N ALA A 151 26.39 -14.49 0.11
CA ALA A 151 25.86 -14.14 -1.20
C ALA A 151 24.71 -13.13 -1.12
N ARG A 152 23.84 -13.26 -0.11
CA ARG A 152 22.76 -12.30 0.16
C ARG A 152 23.33 -10.93 0.56
N GLU A 153 24.26 -10.90 1.52
CA GLU A 153 24.92 -9.68 1.97
C GLU A 153 25.61 -8.95 0.79
N ALA A 154 26.34 -9.68 -0.06
CA ALA A 154 26.98 -9.12 -1.25
C ALA A 154 25.97 -8.59 -2.28
N GLN A 155 24.84 -9.28 -2.46
CA GLN A 155 23.77 -8.83 -3.36
C GLN A 155 23.07 -7.58 -2.85
N GLU A 156 22.80 -7.49 -1.55
CA GLU A 156 22.24 -6.32 -0.87
C GLU A 156 23.19 -5.12 -0.98
N GLU A 157 24.49 -5.30 -0.75
CA GLU A 157 25.50 -4.25 -0.95
C GLU A 157 25.53 -3.73 -2.40
N LEU A 158 25.47 -4.64 -3.39
CA LEU A 158 25.43 -4.26 -4.80
C LEU A 158 24.13 -3.52 -5.16
N GLN A 159 23.00 -3.91 -4.57
CA GLN A 159 21.74 -3.20 -4.74
C GLN A 159 21.84 -1.78 -4.16
N LYS A 160 22.36 -1.61 -2.94
CA LYS A 160 22.58 -0.28 -2.34
C LYS A 160 23.46 0.61 -3.20
N LYS A 161 24.57 0.07 -3.74
CA LYS A 161 25.45 0.83 -4.64
C LYS A 161 24.70 1.30 -5.88
N ARG A 162 23.96 0.40 -6.54
CA ARG A 162 23.15 0.74 -7.72
C ARG A 162 22.06 1.76 -7.42
N GLU A 163 21.37 1.64 -6.30
CA GLU A 163 20.34 2.61 -5.89
C GLU A 163 20.94 4.00 -5.60
N LYS A 164 22.13 4.06 -4.98
CA LYS A 164 22.85 5.32 -4.75
C LYS A 164 23.29 5.95 -6.07
N GLU A 165 23.85 5.17 -6.98
CA GLU A 165 24.24 5.63 -8.33
C GLU A 165 23.03 6.13 -9.13
N GLU A 166 21.91 5.41 -9.09
CA GLU A 166 20.69 5.82 -9.79
C GLU A 166 20.10 7.11 -9.21
N LYS A 167 20.12 7.28 -7.88
CA LYS A 167 19.70 8.53 -7.23
C LYS A 167 20.59 9.70 -7.64
N LEU A 168 21.91 9.55 -7.61
CA LEU A 168 22.85 10.58 -8.02
C LEU A 168 22.68 10.94 -9.50
N ARG A 169 22.45 9.93 -10.35
CA ARG A 169 22.11 10.14 -11.77
C ARG A 169 20.82 10.94 -11.93
N ARG A 170 19.76 10.61 -11.19
CA ARG A 170 18.48 11.34 -11.24
C ARG A 170 18.62 12.77 -10.74
N GLU A 171 19.39 13.03 -9.69
CA GLU A 171 19.71 14.39 -9.25
C GLU A 171 20.44 15.16 -10.34
N TYR A 172 21.44 14.55 -10.98
CA TYR A 172 22.16 15.16 -12.09
C TYR A 172 21.25 15.47 -13.28
N GLU A 173 20.38 14.53 -13.66
CA GLU A 173 19.39 14.74 -14.72
C GLU A 173 18.41 15.88 -14.40
N LYS A 174 18.00 16.03 -13.14
CA LYS A 174 17.15 17.16 -12.68
C LYS A 174 17.87 18.50 -12.78
N LYS A 175 19.17 18.55 -12.49
CA LYS A 175 19.99 19.75 -12.64
C LYS A 175 20.19 20.15 -14.10
N LEU A 176 20.37 19.16 -14.98
CA LEU A 176 20.53 19.39 -16.42
C LEU A 176 19.25 19.88 -17.12
N ASN A 177 18.08 19.37 -16.70
CA ASN A 177 16.80 19.71 -17.33
C ASN A 177 15.72 19.97 -16.25
N PRO A 178 15.77 21.13 -15.58
CA PRO A 178 14.84 21.46 -14.50
C PRO A 178 13.44 21.70 -15.07
N LYS A 179 12.44 20.98 -14.55
CA LYS A 179 11.05 21.08 -15.02
C LYS A 179 10.08 21.43 -13.91
N THR A 180 10.32 20.88 -12.73
CA THR A 180 9.48 21.10 -11.56
C THR A 180 10.03 22.22 -10.70
N LYS A 181 9.18 22.77 -9.83
CA LYS A 181 9.59 23.81 -8.87
C LYS A 181 10.73 23.33 -7.95
N GLU A 182 10.73 22.05 -7.60
CA GLU A 182 11.76 21.43 -6.76
C GLU A 182 13.12 21.36 -7.48
N ASP A 183 13.11 21.11 -8.79
CA ASP A 183 14.36 21.08 -9.56
C ASP A 183 14.99 22.48 -9.57
N PHE A 184 14.19 23.54 -9.66
CA PHE A 184 14.67 24.92 -9.54
C PHE A 184 15.12 25.28 -8.11
N GLU A 185 14.43 24.80 -7.08
CA GLU A 185 14.89 24.97 -5.68
C GLU A 185 16.27 24.32 -5.47
N LEU A 186 16.51 23.15 -6.06
CA LEU A 186 17.83 22.49 -6.01
C LEU A 186 18.92 23.34 -6.70
N LEU A 187 18.63 23.93 -7.85
CA LEU A 187 19.58 24.81 -8.56
C LEU A 187 19.89 26.08 -7.77
N TYR A 188 18.89 26.72 -7.16
CA TYR A 188 19.13 27.89 -6.31
C TYR A 188 19.93 27.53 -5.06
N HIS A 189 19.73 26.34 -4.49
CA HIS A 189 20.51 25.88 -3.36
C HIS A 189 21.97 25.58 -3.72
N ASP A 190 22.22 24.92 -4.86
CA ASP A 190 23.59 24.70 -5.34
C ASP A 190 24.31 26.02 -5.63
N LEU A 191 23.59 27.02 -6.18
CA LEU A 191 24.11 28.38 -6.37
C LEU A 191 24.51 29.00 -5.03
N GLU A 192 23.68 28.87 -4.00
CA GLU A 192 23.96 29.41 -2.66
C GLU A 192 25.17 28.74 -2.01
N LEU A 193 25.29 27.41 -2.11
CA LEU A 193 26.46 26.68 -1.62
C LEU A 193 27.74 27.15 -2.32
N TRP A 194 27.70 27.27 -3.65
CA TRP A 194 28.81 27.80 -4.43
C TRP A 194 29.18 29.23 -4.02
N MET A 195 28.18 30.10 -3.81
CA MET A 195 28.39 31.47 -3.34
C MET A 195 29.07 31.51 -1.96
N GLN A 196 28.66 30.64 -1.04
CA GLN A 196 29.26 30.55 0.30
C GLN A 196 30.71 30.08 0.21
N GLU A 197 30.97 28.99 -0.52
CA GLU A 197 32.33 28.45 -0.72
C GLU A 197 33.26 29.48 -1.36
N GLU A 198 32.79 30.18 -2.38
CA GLU A 198 33.56 31.17 -3.13
C GLU A 198 33.81 32.45 -2.31
N THR A 199 32.79 32.91 -1.58
CA THR A 199 32.92 34.02 -0.65
C THR A 199 33.93 33.69 0.45
N GLU A 200 33.90 32.49 1.02
CA GLU A 200 34.90 32.04 1.98
C GLU A 200 36.30 31.98 1.38
N ARG A 201 36.44 31.47 0.15
CA ARG A 201 37.73 31.42 -0.57
C ARG A 201 38.31 32.83 -0.77
N ILE A 202 37.50 33.77 -1.24
CA ILE A 202 37.90 35.17 -1.44
C ILE A 202 38.28 35.81 -0.11
N ASN A 203 37.47 35.61 0.94
CA ASN A 203 37.73 36.16 2.26
C ASN A 203 39.02 35.62 2.90
N ARG A 204 39.41 34.37 2.60
CA ARG A 204 40.68 33.77 3.07
C ARG A 204 41.89 34.23 2.27
N THR A 205 41.72 34.57 0.99
CA THR A 205 42.82 34.78 0.04
C THR A 205 43.16 36.25 -0.17
N LEU A 206 42.14 37.12 -0.22
CA LEU A 206 42.27 38.52 -0.62
C LEU A 206 41.85 39.47 0.50
N ASN A 207 42.50 40.64 0.57
CA ASN A 207 42.21 41.67 1.57
C ASN A 207 41.99 43.05 0.92
N GLY A 208 41.35 43.97 1.65
CA GLY A 208 41.22 45.37 1.24
C GLY A 208 40.41 45.58 -0.05
N ALA A 209 40.99 46.31 -1.01
CA ALA A 209 40.32 46.70 -2.25
C ALA A 209 40.18 45.53 -3.24
N GLU A 210 41.18 44.64 -3.32
CA GLU A 210 41.16 43.47 -4.20
C GLU A 210 40.05 42.49 -3.81
N ARG A 211 39.86 42.30 -2.51
CA ARG A 211 38.73 41.52 -1.98
C ARG A 211 37.38 42.09 -2.42
N LYS A 212 37.21 43.41 -2.33
CA LYS A 212 35.96 44.06 -2.74
C LYS A 212 35.72 43.91 -4.24
N ALA A 213 36.75 44.06 -5.07
CA ALA A 213 36.65 43.84 -6.51
C ALA A 213 36.28 42.40 -6.85
N ALA A 214 36.89 41.42 -6.19
CA ALA A 214 36.58 40.00 -6.37
C ALA A 214 35.15 39.66 -5.93
N LEU A 215 34.66 40.22 -4.81
CA LEU A 215 33.27 40.05 -4.38
C LEU A 215 32.27 40.71 -5.34
N CYS A 216 32.61 41.85 -5.95
CA CYS A 216 31.76 42.44 -6.99
C CYS A 216 31.71 41.55 -8.24
N ALA A 217 32.83 41.01 -8.69
CA ALA A 217 32.87 40.08 -9.82
C ALA A 217 32.05 38.81 -9.53
N LEU A 218 32.16 38.27 -8.31
CA LEU A 218 31.35 37.13 -7.86
C LEU A 218 29.85 37.45 -7.90
N LEU A 219 29.45 38.63 -7.45
CA LEU A 219 28.06 39.09 -7.51
C LEU A 219 27.57 39.22 -8.97
N GLU A 220 28.41 39.69 -9.89
CA GLU A 220 28.07 39.75 -11.31
C GLU A 220 27.83 38.34 -11.88
N GLU A 221 28.70 37.37 -11.56
CA GLU A 221 28.51 35.96 -11.95
C GLU A 221 27.21 35.38 -11.38
N GLU A 222 26.91 35.66 -10.10
CA GLU A 222 25.65 35.26 -9.46
C GLU A 222 24.44 35.78 -10.23
N THR A 223 24.44 37.07 -10.60
CA THR A 223 23.31 37.66 -11.33
C THR A 223 23.10 37.03 -12.71
N GLN A 224 24.19 36.65 -13.40
CA GLN A 224 24.11 35.95 -14.68
C GLN A 224 23.51 34.56 -14.51
N LEU A 225 23.94 33.81 -13.50
CA LEU A 225 23.40 32.48 -13.20
C LEU A 225 21.92 32.54 -12.80
N ILE A 226 21.52 33.51 -11.98
CA ILE A 226 20.10 33.74 -11.63
C ILE A 226 19.27 34.06 -12.88
N ALA A 227 19.79 34.89 -13.80
CA ALA A 227 19.12 35.20 -15.05
C ALA A 227 18.95 33.95 -15.93
N CYS A 228 19.99 33.10 -16.05
CA CYS A 228 19.92 31.82 -16.76
C CYS A 228 18.89 30.87 -16.14
N ILE A 229 18.86 30.73 -14.80
CA ILE A 229 17.84 29.94 -14.09
C ILE A 229 16.44 30.51 -14.38
N GLY A 230 16.29 31.84 -14.38
CA GLY A 230 15.05 32.53 -14.74
C GLY A 230 14.56 32.19 -16.15
N MET A 231 15.46 32.16 -17.13
CA MET A 231 15.15 31.75 -18.50
C MET A 231 14.69 30.30 -18.57
N HIS A 232 15.42 29.36 -17.94
CA HIS A 232 14.99 27.97 -17.87
C HIS A 232 13.64 27.81 -17.17
N LYS A 233 13.33 28.63 -16.16
CA LYS A 233 12.02 28.64 -15.49
C LYS A 233 10.92 29.10 -16.43
N LEU A 234 11.19 30.09 -17.30
CA LEU A 234 10.25 30.52 -18.33
C LEU A 234 10.02 29.42 -19.37
N ASP A 235 11.08 28.79 -19.88
CA ASP A 235 10.99 27.71 -20.86
C ASP A 235 10.28 26.49 -20.28
N ALA A 236 10.63 26.07 -19.06
CA ALA A 236 9.96 25.00 -18.35
C ALA A 236 8.49 25.36 -18.08
N ASN A 237 8.18 26.62 -17.75
CA ASN A 237 6.80 27.07 -17.61
C ASN A 237 6.06 27.05 -18.94
N LEU A 238 6.68 27.42 -20.07
CA LEU A 238 6.08 27.34 -21.40
C LEU A 238 5.85 25.90 -21.82
N GLU A 239 6.83 25.00 -21.64
CA GLU A 239 6.66 23.57 -21.88
C GLU A 239 5.61 22.96 -20.96
N ASN A 240 5.65 23.29 -19.67
CA ASN A 240 4.66 22.83 -18.70
C ASN A 240 3.31 23.41 -19.03
N GLN A 241 3.21 24.65 -19.51
CA GLN A 241 1.99 25.26 -20.02
C GLN A 241 1.55 24.60 -21.32
N GLN A 242 2.43 24.14 -22.22
CA GLN A 242 2.05 23.41 -23.43
C GLN A 242 1.55 21.99 -23.09
N LYS A 243 2.24 21.28 -22.18
CA LYS A 243 1.79 20.02 -21.55
C LYS A 243 0.53 20.23 -20.70
N ALA A 244 0.38 21.41 -20.13
CA ALA A 244 -0.81 21.89 -19.43
C ALA A 244 -1.73 22.67 -20.37
N ILE A 245 -1.54 22.70 -21.68
CA ILE A 245 -2.49 23.14 -22.71
C ILE A 245 -3.04 21.86 -23.35
N MET A 246 -2.32 20.75 -23.24
CA MET A 246 -2.96 19.48 -22.89
C MET A 246 -3.65 19.50 -21.49
N HIS A 247 -3.90 20.66 -20.83
CA HIS A 247 -4.94 20.81 -19.77
C HIS A 247 -6.32 20.47 -20.26
N PHE A 248 -6.54 20.32 -21.58
CA PHE A 248 -7.69 19.53 -22.05
C PHE A 248 -7.81 18.24 -21.22
N LEU A 249 -6.70 17.59 -20.82
CA LEU A 249 -6.66 16.42 -19.93
C LEU A 249 -6.88 16.73 -18.44
N GLN A 250 -6.48 17.88 -17.90
CA GLN A 250 -6.72 18.23 -16.49
C GLN A 250 -8.16 18.67 -16.25
N LEU A 251 -8.74 19.38 -17.22
CA LEU A 251 -10.17 19.65 -17.31
C LEU A 251 -10.95 18.37 -17.61
N TYR A 252 -10.49 17.53 -18.54
CA TYR A 252 -11.01 16.17 -18.71
C TYR A 252 -10.90 15.31 -17.46
N LYS A 253 -9.88 15.48 -16.61
CA LYS A 253 -9.75 14.82 -15.31
C LYS A 253 -10.75 15.38 -14.29
N LEU A 254 -11.02 16.68 -14.32
CA LEU A 254 -12.13 17.31 -13.60
C LEU A 254 -13.48 16.75 -14.08
N PHE A 255 -13.66 16.61 -15.40
CA PHE A 255 -14.88 16.07 -16.00
C PHE A 255 -15.06 14.57 -15.72
N LEU A 256 -13.99 13.78 -15.76
CA LEU A 256 -13.97 12.39 -15.30
C LEU A 256 -14.38 12.31 -13.84
N LYS A 257 -14.02 13.28 -12.99
CA LYS A 257 -14.48 13.33 -11.60
C LYS A 257 -15.97 13.68 -11.51
N CYS A 258 -16.47 14.64 -12.29
CA CYS A 258 -17.92 14.92 -12.35
C CYS A 258 -18.73 13.71 -12.85
N ALA A 259 -18.14 12.93 -13.77
CA ALA A 259 -18.75 11.77 -14.39
C ALA A 259 -18.53 10.47 -13.59
N GLN A 260 -17.76 10.49 -12.50
CA GLN A 260 -17.47 9.30 -11.71
C GLN A 260 -18.63 8.99 -10.76
N PRO A 261 -19.01 7.70 -10.62
CA PRO A 261 -19.99 7.31 -9.61
C PRO A 261 -19.44 7.59 -8.21
N ARG A 262 -20.33 7.91 -7.27
CA ARG A 262 -19.94 8.05 -5.87
C ARG A 262 -19.56 6.69 -5.31
N ARG A 263 -18.40 6.62 -4.65
CA ARG A 263 -17.86 5.40 -4.06
C ARG A 263 -17.77 5.53 -2.55
N TRP A 264 -18.29 4.56 -1.83
CA TRP A 264 -18.07 4.44 -0.39
C TRP A 264 -17.89 2.98 0.01
N LYS A 265 -17.15 2.78 1.10
CA LYS A 265 -16.96 1.45 1.69
C LYS A 265 -18.15 1.18 2.61
N ALA A 266 -18.93 0.15 2.29
CA ALA A 266 -20.00 -0.32 3.16
C ALA A 266 -19.41 -0.92 4.45
N PHE A 267 -20.26 -1.12 5.46
CA PHE A 267 -19.87 -1.77 6.73
C PHE A 267 -19.20 -3.14 6.51
N ASP A 268 -19.59 -3.85 5.46
CA ASP A 268 -19.05 -5.16 5.08
C ASP A 268 -17.68 -5.09 4.36
N GLY A 269 -17.08 -3.90 4.27
CA GLY A 269 -15.79 -3.67 3.63
C GLY A 269 -15.80 -3.63 2.09
N LYS A 270 -16.94 -3.93 1.45
CA LYS A 270 -17.14 -3.84 -0.01
C LYS A 270 -17.33 -2.38 -0.45
N ILE A 271 -16.72 -2.00 -1.57
CA ILE A 271 -16.90 -0.69 -2.18
C ILE A 271 -18.20 -0.72 -3.01
N THR A 272 -19.15 0.16 -2.68
CA THR A 272 -20.40 0.32 -3.44
C THR A 272 -20.27 1.57 -4.32
N GLU A 273 -20.67 1.47 -5.58
CA GLU A 273 -20.68 2.58 -6.54
C GLU A 273 -22.14 2.98 -6.85
N MET A 274 -22.43 4.28 -6.86
CA MET A 274 -23.76 4.81 -7.16
C MET A 274 -23.67 6.02 -8.08
N ASP A 275 -24.41 5.96 -9.19
CA ASP A 275 -24.65 7.11 -10.05
C ASP A 275 -25.83 7.94 -9.51
N THR A 276 -25.62 9.26 -9.42
CA THR A 276 -26.71 10.23 -9.20
C THR A 276 -27.16 10.81 -10.54
N GLN A 277 -28.33 11.46 -10.56
CA GLN A 277 -28.75 12.24 -11.73
C GLN A 277 -27.71 13.28 -12.15
N SER A 278 -26.97 13.85 -11.18
CA SER A 278 -25.89 14.81 -11.42
C SER A 278 -24.64 14.17 -12.03
N THR A 279 -24.26 12.95 -11.63
CA THR A 279 -23.13 12.23 -12.23
C THR A 279 -23.46 11.69 -13.62
N LEU A 280 -24.71 11.29 -13.87
CA LEU A 280 -25.20 10.92 -15.21
C LEU A 280 -25.15 12.11 -16.15
N ARG A 281 -25.65 13.28 -15.72
CA ARG A 281 -25.52 14.52 -16.49
C ARG A 281 -24.06 14.89 -16.76
N GLY A 282 -23.18 14.69 -15.78
CA GLY A 282 -21.73 14.85 -15.95
C GLY A 282 -21.13 13.91 -17.02
N LYS A 283 -21.60 12.65 -17.11
CA LYS A 283 -21.20 11.69 -18.14
C LYS A 283 -21.66 12.13 -19.53
N GLU A 284 -22.92 12.57 -19.67
CA GLU A 284 -23.49 13.08 -20.92
C GLU A 284 -22.67 14.27 -21.46
N LEU A 285 -22.43 15.29 -20.62
CA LEU A 285 -21.67 16.47 -21.01
C LEU A 285 -20.21 16.13 -21.39
N LEU A 286 -19.61 15.14 -20.72
CA LEU A 286 -18.27 14.65 -21.03
C LEU A 286 -18.23 13.95 -22.39
N GLU A 287 -19.23 13.13 -22.71
CA GLU A 287 -19.34 12.45 -24.00
C GLU A 287 -19.50 13.46 -25.14
N ILE A 288 -20.37 14.44 -24.98
CA ILE A 288 -20.53 15.54 -25.95
C ILE A 288 -19.21 16.29 -26.14
N TYR A 289 -18.51 16.64 -25.05
CA TYR A 289 -17.22 17.32 -25.13
C TYR A 289 -16.16 16.50 -25.88
N ARG A 290 -16.11 15.18 -25.66
CA ARG A 290 -15.23 14.27 -26.41
C ARG A 290 -15.56 14.37 -27.90
N SER A 291 -16.83 14.24 -28.27
CA SER A 291 -17.28 14.29 -29.66
C SER A 291 -16.95 15.61 -30.37
N ILE A 292 -17.02 16.76 -29.69
CA ILE A 292 -16.61 18.05 -30.28
C ILE A 292 -15.08 18.14 -30.46
N THR A 293 -14.31 17.50 -29.60
CA THR A 293 -12.84 17.59 -29.60
C THR A 293 -12.18 16.62 -30.58
N MET A 294 -12.88 15.55 -30.96
CA MET A 294 -12.41 14.56 -31.94
C MET A 294 -12.02 15.25 -33.26
N LYS A 295 -10.83 14.90 -33.77
CA LYS A 295 -10.31 15.34 -35.07
C LYS A 295 -10.70 14.32 -36.14
N ASP A 296 -10.71 14.75 -37.40
CA ASP A 296 -10.86 13.88 -38.57
C ASP A 296 -12.19 13.11 -38.63
N ILE A 297 -13.30 13.80 -38.31
CA ILE A 297 -14.67 13.27 -38.35
C ILE A 297 -15.29 13.65 -39.71
N PRO A 298 -16.04 12.76 -40.39
CA PRO A 298 -16.75 13.14 -41.61
C PRO A 298 -17.76 14.27 -41.36
N LYS A 299 -18.02 15.07 -42.41
CA LYS A 299 -18.83 16.31 -42.31
C LYS A 299 -20.21 16.05 -41.68
N ASP A 300 -20.88 14.95 -42.05
CA ASP A 300 -22.24 14.63 -41.57
C ASP A 300 -22.26 14.28 -40.08
N GLU A 301 -21.28 13.52 -39.61
CA GLU A 301 -21.12 13.21 -38.18
C GLU A 301 -20.71 14.46 -37.39
N ARG A 302 -19.90 15.35 -37.97
CA ARG A 302 -19.57 16.63 -37.31
C ARG A 302 -20.81 17.51 -37.14
N ILE A 303 -21.68 17.57 -38.15
CA ILE A 303 -22.94 18.32 -38.08
C ILE A 303 -23.85 17.71 -37.01
N SER A 304 -23.98 16.37 -36.93
CA SER A 304 -24.81 15.73 -35.91
C SER A 304 -24.30 16.00 -34.48
N VAL A 305 -22.98 16.00 -34.27
CA VAL A 305 -22.36 16.39 -32.99
C VAL A 305 -22.68 17.85 -32.67
N LEU A 306 -22.51 18.77 -33.61
CA LEU A 306 -22.81 20.19 -33.41
C LEU A 306 -24.28 20.45 -33.09
N LEU A 307 -25.21 19.71 -33.71
CA LEU A 307 -26.64 19.78 -33.41
C LEU A 307 -26.93 19.24 -32.00
N THR A 308 -26.26 18.17 -31.58
CA THR A 308 -26.37 17.64 -30.20
C THR A 308 -25.92 18.68 -29.17
N VAL A 309 -24.83 19.38 -29.43
CA VAL A 309 -24.36 20.51 -28.59
C VAL A 309 -25.39 21.64 -28.58
N LYS A 310 -25.91 22.01 -29.75
CA LYS A 310 -26.92 23.07 -29.87
C LYS A 310 -28.17 22.74 -29.05
N CYS A 311 -28.65 21.51 -29.08
CA CYS A 311 -29.80 21.08 -28.28
C CYS A 311 -29.51 21.13 -26.77
N THR A 312 -28.39 20.58 -26.33
CA THR A 312 -28.03 20.55 -24.89
C THR A 312 -27.77 21.92 -24.29
N VAL A 313 -27.20 22.84 -25.08
CA VAL A 313 -26.91 24.21 -24.64
C VAL A 313 -28.17 25.09 -24.64
N LYS A 314 -29.17 24.77 -25.48
CA LYS A 314 -30.46 25.47 -25.51
C LYS A 314 -31.35 25.18 -24.30
N GLU A 315 -31.04 24.18 -23.48
CA GLU A 315 -31.74 23.92 -22.23
C GLU A 315 -31.66 25.12 -21.25
N HIS A 316 -30.65 25.98 -21.41
CA HIS A 316 -30.46 27.18 -20.60
C HIS A 316 -30.22 28.42 -21.48
N GLU A 317 -31.07 29.43 -21.36
CA GLU A 317 -30.92 30.68 -22.12
C GLU A 317 -30.06 31.70 -21.37
N CYS A 318 -28.82 31.92 -21.84
CA CYS A 318 -27.93 32.96 -21.33
C CYS A 318 -26.97 33.45 -22.43
N LYS A 319 -26.23 34.53 -22.17
CA LYS A 319 -25.29 35.11 -23.16
C LYS A 319 -24.27 34.09 -23.67
N LEU A 320 -23.77 33.23 -22.78
CA LEU A 320 -22.80 32.18 -23.14
C LEU A 320 -23.42 31.15 -24.10
N THR A 321 -24.64 30.70 -23.83
CA THR A 321 -25.31 29.70 -24.67
C THR A 321 -25.69 30.27 -26.04
N GLN A 322 -26.10 31.53 -26.10
CA GLN A 322 -26.32 32.26 -27.36
C GLN A 322 -25.05 32.37 -28.20
N GLU A 323 -23.90 32.68 -27.59
CA GLU A 323 -22.62 32.76 -28.30
C GLU A 323 -22.19 31.39 -28.85
N ILE A 324 -22.34 30.33 -28.06
CA ILE A 324 -22.06 28.95 -28.52
C ILE A 324 -22.94 28.60 -29.72
N VAL A 325 -24.25 28.85 -29.64
CA VAL A 325 -25.19 28.56 -30.73
C VAL A 325 -24.84 29.34 -32.00
N ALA A 326 -24.53 30.63 -31.89
CA ALA A 326 -24.14 31.45 -33.03
C ALA A 326 -22.85 30.96 -33.72
N LEU A 327 -21.87 30.49 -32.94
CA LEU A 327 -20.63 29.92 -33.49
C LEU A 327 -20.86 28.55 -34.13
N ILE A 328 -21.74 27.72 -33.55
CA ILE A 328 -22.15 26.45 -34.14
C ILE A 328 -22.84 26.67 -35.49
N ASP A 329 -23.80 27.60 -35.55
CA ASP A 329 -24.52 27.91 -36.79
C ASP A 329 -23.57 28.46 -37.85
N ARG A 330 -22.55 29.22 -37.44
CA ARG A 330 -21.46 29.67 -38.31
C ARG A 330 -20.56 28.52 -38.78
N GLU A 331 -20.24 27.53 -37.93
CA GLU A 331 -19.46 26.36 -38.35
C GLU A 331 -20.24 25.54 -39.40
N ILE A 332 -21.54 25.32 -39.16
CA ILE A 332 -22.42 24.58 -40.08
C ILE A 332 -22.54 25.30 -41.43
N ASP A 333 -22.79 26.62 -41.44
CA ASP A 333 -22.86 27.42 -42.67
C ASP A 333 -21.53 27.36 -43.46
N LEU A 334 -20.39 27.55 -42.79
CA LEU A 334 -19.08 27.48 -43.45
C LEU A 334 -18.75 26.07 -43.98
N MET A 335 -19.17 25.02 -43.27
CA MET A 335 -19.02 23.64 -43.74
C MET A 335 -19.89 23.34 -44.96
N SER A 336 -21.12 23.86 -44.98
CA SER A 336 -22.04 23.71 -46.12
C SER A 336 -21.52 24.39 -47.39
N ARG A 337 -20.67 25.41 -47.24
CA ARG A 337 -19.96 26.13 -48.31
C ARG A 337 -18.60 25.51 -48.66
N GLU A 338 -18.30 24.33 -48.13
CA GLU A 338 -17.08 23.57 -48.41
C GLU A 338 -15.76 24.30 -48.05
N VAL A 339 -15.78 25.13 -47.02
CA VAL A 339 -14.55 25.77 -46.51
C VAL A 339 -13.57 24.70 -45.98
N LYS A 340 -12.28 24.85 -46.31
CA LYS A 340 -11.22 23.94 -45.85
C LYS A 340 -11.13 23.86 -44.34
N GLU A 341 -10.95 22.66 -43.80
CA GLU A 341 -10.94 22.40 -42.35
C GLU A 341 -9.87 23.19 -41.57
N CYS A 342 -8.70 23.42 -42.16
CA CYS A 342 -7.63 24.21 -41.54
C CYS A 342 -8.09 25.65 -41.19
N ASN A 343 -9.01 26.22 -41.97
CA ASN A 343 -9.55 27.55 -41.74
C ASN A 343 -10.62 27.58 -40.63
N LEU A 344 -11.16 26.40 -40.25
CA LEU A 344 -12.16 26.26 -39.19
C LEU A 344 -11.51 25.97 -37.82
N GLU A 345 -10.20 25.74 -37.74
CA GLU A 345 -9.53 25.39 -36.47
C GLU A 345 -9.75 26.41 -35.36
N GLY A 346 -9.66 27.71 -35.68
CA GLY A 346 -9.88 28.78 -34.71
C GLY A 346 -11.33 28.79 -34.19
N LEU A 347 -12.30 28.57 -35.09
CA LEU A 347 -13.72 28.49 -34.75
C LEU A 347 -14.01 27.26 -33.88
N ARG A 348 -13.51 26.09 -34.27
CA ARG A 348 -13.61 24.84 -33.50
C ARG A 348 -13.01 24.97 -32.11
N LYS A 349 -11.81 25.56 -31.98
CA LYS A 349 -11.17 25.84 -30.68
C LYS A 349 -12.01 26.76 -29.81
N ARG A 350 -12.63 27.79 -30.40
CA ARG A 350 -13.52 28.72 -29.67
C ARG A 350 -14.79 28.02 -29.18
N ILE A 351 -15.45 27.22 -30.03
CA ILE A 351 -16.63 26.41 -29.64
C ILE A 351 -16.27 25.46 -28.50
N CYS A 352 -15.17 24.70 -28.61
CA CYS A 352 -14.69 23.82 -27.52
C CYS A 352 -14.45 24.60 -26.22
N THR A 353 -13.85 25.78 -26.30
CA THR A 353 -13.51 26.60 -25.13
C THR A 353 -14.76 27.16 -24.44
N LEU A 354 -15.75 27.62 -25.21
CA LEU A 354 -17.00 28.15 -24.67
C LEU A 354 -17.90 27.04 -24.12
N PHE A 355 -17.99 25.89 -24.81
CA PHE A 355 -18.70 24.73 -24.27
C PHE A 355 -18.05 24.22 -22.97
N LEU A 356 -16.73 24.32 -22.87
CA LEU A 356 -16.01 24.06 -21.61
C LEU A 356 -16.36 25.05 -20.49
N GLN A 357 -16.59 26.32 -20.80
CA GLN A 357 -17.09 27.30 -19.83
C GLN A 357 -18.51 26.95 -19.39
N TYR A 358 -19.36 26.49 -20.31
CA TYR A 358 -20.72 26.04 -20.02
C TYR A 358 -20.73 24.89 -19.01
N ILE A 359 -19.92 23.84 -19.22
CA ILE A 359 -19.85 22.68 -18.30
C ILE A 359 -19.31 23.06 -16.90
N LYS A 360 -18.55 24.16 -16.77
CA LYS A 360 -18.03 24.63 -15.47
C LYS A 360 -19.08 25.32 -14.61
N ILE A 361 -20.17 25.79 -15.22
CA ILE A 361 -21.20 26.54 -14.52
C ILE A 361 -22.06 25.53 -13.73
N PRO A 362 -22.12 25.65 -12.39
CA PRO A 362 -22.82 24.70 -11.53
C PRO A 362 -24.33 24.59 -11.80
N GLU A 363 -24.93 25.64 -12.36
CA GLU A 363 -26.33 25.65 -12.78
C GLU A 363 -26.60 24.64 -13.91
N PHE A 364 -25.61 24.42 -14.79
CA PHE A 364 -25.70 23.51 -15.95
C PHE A 364 -25.10 22.13 -15.64
N ASN A 365 -24.14 22.08 -14.71
CA ASN A 365 -23.50 20.85 -14.23
C ASN A 365 -23.35 20.87 -12.69
N PRO A 366 -24.29 20.29 -11.95
CA PRO A 366 -24.29 20.35 -10.49
C PRO A 366 -23.04 19.75 -9.82
N GLU A 367 -22.43 18.71 -10.41
CA GLU A 367 -21.19 18.11 -9.86
C GLU A 367 -19.97 19.02 -9.98
N ALA A 368 -20.01 20.03 -10.88
CA ALA A 368 -18.95 21.04 -10.96
C ALA A 368 -18.85 21.88 -9.68
N ALA A 369 -19.96 22.06 -8.94
CA ALA A 369 -20.03 22.85 -7.71
C ALA A 369 -18.99 22.45 -6.66
N GLY A 370 -18.78 21.14 -6.47
CA GLY A 370 -17.84 20.60 -5.48
C GLY A 370 -16.37 20.69 -5.90
N LEU A 371 -16.11 21.00 -7.17
CA LEU A 371 -14.76 21.04 -7.75
C LEU A 371 -14.26 22.46 -8.00
N LEU A 372 -15.14 23.47 -7.93
CA LEU A 372 -14.75 24.87 -7.97
C LEU A 372 -14.00 25.25 -6.68
N LYS A 373 -12.85 25.92 -6.84
CA LYS A 373 -12.04 26.40 -5.70
C LYS A 373 -12.76 27.46 -4.86
N VAL A 374 -13.69 28.19 -5.48
CA VAL A 374 -14.46 29.25 -4.84
C VAL A 374 -15.84 28.70 -4.50
N PRO A 375 -16.22 28.62 -3.21
CA PRO A 375 -17.59 28.33 -2.81
C PRO A 375 -18.58 29.32 -3.45
N GLN A 376 -19.71 28.82 -3.96
CA GLN A 376 -20.76 29.66 -4.56
C GLN A 376 -21.49 30.54 -3.54
N ASP A 377 -21.44 30.17 -2.27
CA ASP A 377 -22.06 30.92 -1.17
C ASP A 377 -21.07 31.96 -0.62
N PRO A 378 -21.32 33.28 -0.81
CA PRO A 378 -20.41 34.33 -0.38
C PRO A 378 -20.14 34.31 1.12
N LEU A 379 -21.11 33.87 1.94
CA LEU A 379 -20.99 33.83 3.40
C LEU A 379 -19.99 32.77 3.90
N LYS A 380 -19.73 31.73 3.10
CA LYS A 380 -18.71 30.70 3.40
C LYS A 380 -17.29 31.18 3.13
N LEU A 381 -17.11 32.17 2.26
CA LEU A 381 -15.81 32.79 1.99
C LEU A 381 -15.32 33.58 3.21
N TYR A 382 -16.16 34.40 3.81
CA TYR A 382 -15.75 35.28 4.93
C TYR A 382 -15.23 34.53 6.16
N LYS A 383 -15.61 33.26 6.37
CA LYS A 383 -15.22 32.49 7.57
C LYS A 383 -13.87 31.76 7.45
N ARG A 384 -13.24 31.70 6.27
CA ARG A 384 -12.05 30.85 6.01
C ARG A 384 -10.98 31.52 5.16
N VAL A 385 -11.00 32.84 5.11
CA VAL A 385 -10.08 33.63 4.31
C VAL A 385 -9.23 34.49 5.23
N TYR A 386 -7.92 34.45 5.01
CA TYR A 386 -6.92 35.15 5.81
C TYR A 386 -6.12 36.10 4.93
N PHE A 387 -5.65 37.18 5.54
CA PHE A 387 -4.89 38.21 4.85
C PHE A 387 -3.39 37.89 4.89
N CYS A 388 -2.74 37.88 3.72
CA CYS A 388 -1.29 37.79 3.64
C CYS A 388 -0.67 39.18 3.68
N HIS A 389 0.15 39.45 4.68
CA HIS A 389 0.84 40.75 4.85
C HIS A 389 1.93 41.03 3.81
N SER A 390 2.35 40.05 3.00
CA SER A 390 3.42 40.23 2.01
C SER A 390 2.93 40.44 0.58
N CYS A 391 1.79 39.85 0.20
CA CYS A 391 1.21 40.04 -1.13
C CYS A 391 -0.14 40.73 -1.10
N GLU A 392 -0.60 41.15 0.08
CA GLU A 392 -1.86 41.89 0.31
C GLU A 392 -3.11 41.18 -0.22
N ASN A 393 -3.02 39.86 -0.45
CA ASN A 393 -4.11 39.05 -0.96
C ASN A 393 -4.83 38.31 0.16
N TYR A 394 -6.15 38.22 0.01
CA TYR A 394 -7.03 37.39 0.80
C TYR A 394 -7.03 35.96 0.26
N LEU A 395 -6.52 35.01 1.02
CA LEU A 395 -6.34 33.62 0.60
C LEU A 395 -7.00 32.64 1.58
N ALA A 396 -7.31 31.43 1.09
CA ALA A 396 -7.87 30.38 1.93
C ALA A 396 -6.86 29.90 2.99
N SER A 397 -7.36 29.38 4.11
CA SER A 397 -6.54 28.80 5.20
C SER A 397 -5.49 27.78 4.74
N THR A 398 -5.78 27.03 3.68
CA THR A 398 -4.90 25.99 3.11
C THR A 398 -3.65 26.56 2.44
N GLU A 399 -3.68 27.84 2.05
CA GLU A 399 -2.57 28.52 1.36
C GLU A 399 -1.56 29.11 2.34
N PHE A 400 -1.79 29.00 3.65
CA PHE A 400 -0.86 29.46 4.67
C PHE A 400 -0.15 28.25 5.30
N PRO A 401 1.20 28.29 5.41
CA PRO A 401 1.88 27.44 6.35
C PRO A 401 1.52 27.91 7.77
N ILE A 402 1.38 26.96 8.68
CA ILE A 402 1.18 27.21 10.10
C ILE A 402 2.37 26.53 10.77
N PRO A 403 3.47 27.28 10.97
CA PRO A 403 4.62 26.80 11.72
C PRO A 403 4.19 26.28 13.10
N ALA A 404 4.87 25.25 13.59
CA ALA A 404 4.52 24.66 14.87
C ALA A 404 4.72 25.59 16.09
N ASN A 405 5.40 26.72 15.91
CA ASN A 405 5.76 27.67 16.95
C ASN A 405 5.04 29.03 16.84
N SER A 406 4.22 29.27 15.82
CA SER A 406 3.65 30.60 15.57
C SER A 406 2.17 30.70 15.94
N HIS A 407 1.83 31.69 16.77
CA HIS A 407 0.45 32.01 17.14
C HIS A 407 -0.30 32.86 16.09
N ALA A 408 0.37 33.34 15.04
CA ALA A 408 -0.19 34.24 14.03
C ALA A 408 -0.12 33.63 12.63
N ILE A 409 -1.15 33.90 11.82
CA ILE A 409 -1.16 33.55 10.39
C ILE A 409 -0.30 34.59 9.67
N GLY A 410 0.88 34.15 9.22
CA GLY A 410 1.88 35.01 8.62
C GLY A 410 1.72 35.13 7.11
N ARG A 411 2.79 34.80 6.39
CA ARG A 411 2.89 34.90 4.93
C ARG A 411 2.27 33.68 4.26
N CYS A 412 1.68 33.83 3.08
CA CYS A 412 1.19 32.70 2.31
C CYS A 412 2.35 31.84 1.76
N ARG A 413 2.07 30.59 1.37
CA ARG A 413 3.05 29.64 0.83
C ARG A 413 3.81 30.18 -0.38
N SER A 414 3.13 30.97 -1.23
CA SER A 414 3.78 31.59 -2.39
C SER A 414 4.81 32.62 -1.98
N CYS A 415 4.47 33.50 -1.03
CA CYS A 415 5.41 34.49 -0.49
C CYS A 415 6.55 33.82 0.28
N TYR A 416 6.26 32.74 1.02
CA TYR A 416 7.30 31.97 1.71
C TYR A 416 8.32 31.39 0.72
N ARG A 417 7.84 30.77 -0.38
CA ARG A 417 8.74 30.24 -1.42
C ARG A 417 9.55 31.35 -2.09
N LEU A 418 8.93 32.48 -2.43
CA LEU A 418 9.65 33.62 -3.02
C LEU A 418 10.70 34.19 -2.07
N ASP A 419 10.41 34.27 -0.77
CA ASP A 419 11.37 34.73 0.23
C ASP A 419 12.54 33.74 0.38
N ASN A 420 12.28 32.43 0.32
CA ASN A 420 13.33 31.42 0.27
C ASN A 420 14.19 31.56 -1.00
N GLU A 421 13.58 31.60 -2.19
CA GLU A 421 14.29 31.80 -3.47
C GLU A 421 15.16 33.08 -3.44
N ALA A 422 14.71 34.14 -2.76
CA ALA A 422 15.41 35.42 -2.70
C ALA A 422 16.46 35.53 -1.59
N ARG A 423 16.31 34.84 -0.46
CA ARG A 423 17.16 35.04 0.74
C ARG A 423 17.97 33.82 1.15
N GLN A 424 17.30 32.72 1.47
CA GLN A 424 17.92 31.57 2.16
C GLN A 424 18.31 30.45 1.19
N ARG A 425 17.59 30.34 0.06
CA ARG A 425 17.77 29.34 -1.01
C ARG A 425 17.96 27.93 -0.46
N GLU A 426 17.17 27.58 0.55
CA GLU A 426 17.20 26.26 1.16
C GLU A 426 16.50 25.23 0.27
N ALA A 427 17.09 24.03 0.14
CA ALA A 427 16.48 22.91 -0.57
C ALA A 427 15.67 22.01 0.38
N TYR A 428 14.34 22.04 0.25
CA TYR A 428 13.45 21.24 1.09
C TYR A 428 13.19 19.82 0.59
N LEU A 429 13.68 19.46 -0.61
CA LEU A 429 13.35 18.18 -1.27
C LEU A 429 13.65 16.98 -0.37
N LYS A 430 14.82 16.94 0.25
CA LYS A 430 15.28 15.82 1.10
C LYS A 430 14.39 15.67 2.34
N TYR A 431 14.09 16.78 3.00
CA TYR A 431 13.18 16.82 4.16
C TYR A 431 11.75 16.42 3.80
N ARG A 432 11.29 16.78 2.59
CA ARG A 432 9.98 16.36 2.10
C ARG A 432 9.90 14.85 1.91
N LEU A 433 10.92 14.23 1.31
CA LEU A 433 10.94 12.77 1.12
C LEU A 433 10.84 12.04 2.45
N ILE A 434 11.61 12.47 3.46
CA ILE A 434 11.55 11.89 4.81
C ILE A 434 10.16 12.06 5.42
N LEU A 435 9.53 13.24 5.29
CA LEU A 435 8.18 13.49 5.79
C LEU A 435 7.11 12.68 5.06
N GLU A 436 7.25 12.50 3.75
CA GLU A 436 6.34 11.67 2.95
C GLU A 436 6.44 10.20 3.35
N ASP A 437 7.65 9.69 3.54
CA ASP A 437 7.87 8.31 3.96
C ASP A 437 7.38 8.07 5.40
N LEU A 438 7.59 9.04 6.30
CA LEU A 438 7.00 9.02 7.65
C LEU A 438 5.46 9.03 7.61
N ARG A 439 4.85 9.84 6.75
CA ARG A 439 3.38 9.87 6.63
C ARG A 439 2.84 8.55 6.09
N LYS A 440 3.53 7.92 5.14
CA LYS A 440 3.12 6.60 4.63
C LYS A 440 3.22 5.54 5.72
N SER A 441 4.34 5.47 6.43
CA SER A 441 4.53 4.49 7.50
C SER A 441 3.49 4.66 8.61
N GLU A 442 3.11 5.88 8.94
CA GLU A 442 2.09 6.16 9.97
C GLU A 442 0.67 5.77 9.55
N VAL A 443 0.33 5.89 8.26
CA VAL A 443 -0.96 5.40 7.74
C VAL A 443 -1.05 3.87 7.87
N ASP A 444 0.07 3.16 7.71
CA ASP A 444 0.09 1.70 7.80
C ASP A 444 -0.22 1.16 9.20
N HIS A 445 0.01 1.96 10.25
CA HIS A 445 -0.27 1.57 11.64
C HIS A 445 -1.76 1.59 12.01
N GLN A 446 -2.62 2.27 11.24
CA GLN A 446 -4.08 2.37 11.45
C GLN A 446 -4.53 2.93 12.83
N ASP A 447 -3.65 3.63 13.54
CA ASP A 447 -3.89 4.17 14.90
C ASP A 447 -4.58 5.55 14.92
N ASP A 448 -5.12 6.04 13.79
CA ASP A 448 -5.66 7.40 13.65
C ASP A 448 -4.67 8.52 14.07
N SER A 449 -3.37 8.34 13.81
CA SER A 449 -2.35 9.33 14.20
C SER A 449 -2.53 10.65 13.45
N LYS A 450 -2.58 11.77 14.18
CA LYS A 450 -2.87 13.11 13.61
C LYS A 450 -1.72 14.10 13.72
N ILE A 451 -0.81 13.84 14.65
CA ILE A 451 0.33 14.72 14.93
C ILE A 451 1.23 14.84 13.68
N VAL A 452 1.51 13.73 13.01
CA VAL A 452 2.37 13.65 11.81
C VAL A 452 1.87 14.55 10.67
N PHE A 453 0.56 14.64 10.50
CA PHE A 453 -0.06 15.47 9.46
C PHE A 453 -0.11 16.96 9.80
N SER A 454 0.10 17.30 11.07
CA SER A 454 0.20 18.69 11.53
C SER A 454 1.60 19.28 11.31
N VAL A 455 2.64 18.42 11.25
CA VAL A 455 4.02 18.83 11.00
C VAL A 455 4.22 19.29 9.56
N GLN A 456 4.83 20.46 9.37
CA GLN A 456 5.13 21.05 8.06
C GLN A 456 6.60 20.85 7.65
N LEU A 457 6.96 21.29 6.44
CA LEU A 457 8.33 21.11 5.91
C LEU A 457 9.41 21.85 6.73
N PRO A 458 9.23 23.12 7.13
CA PRO A 458 10.21 23.81 7.97
C PRO A 458 10.36 23.16 9.34
N ASP A 459 9.27 22.62 9.89
CA ASP A 459 9.28 21.89 11.16
C ASP A 459 10.14 20.62 11.07
N MET A 460 10.07 19.90 9.95
CA MET A 460 10.90 18.72 9.69
C MET A 460 12.37 19.06 9.49
N GLN A 461 12.68 20.14 8.79
CA GLN A 461 14.05 20.64 8.67
C GLN A 461 14.62 20.95 10.04
N TYR A 462 13.90 21.73 10.87
CA TYR A 462 14.34 22.06 12.22
C TYR A 462 14.56 20.80 13.07
N LEU A 463 13.66 19.82 12.99
CA LEU A 463 13.82 18.55 13.68
C LEU A 463 15.12 17.85 13.26
N ILE A 464 15.41 17.76 11.96
CA ILE A 464 16.59 17.06 11.46
C ILE A 464 17.88 17.82 11.74
N GLU A 465 17.93 19.11 11.44
CA GLU A 465 19.13 19.94 11.56
C GLU A 465 19.45 20.28 13.02
N ASN A 466 18.47 20.74 13.80
CA ASN A 466 18.74 21.35 15.12
C ASN A 466 18.59 20.37 16.28
N ILE A 467 17.74 19.33 16.14
CA ILE A 467 17.54 18.32 17.19
C ILE A 467 18.40 17.08 16.91
N TRP A 468 18.47 16.66 15.65
CA TRP A 468 19.21 15.46 15.25
C TRP A 468 20.58 15.72 14.62
N ASN A 469 20.96 16.97 14.35
CA ASN A 469 22.25 17.36 13.76
C ASN A 469 22.53 16.67 12.41
N CYS A 470 21.48 16.40 11.63
CA CYS A 470 21.56 15.68 10.35
C CYS A 470 22.24 14.30 10.43
N GLN A 471 22.19 13.64 11.59
CA GLN A 471 22.88 12.37 11.82
C GLN A 471 21.95 11.30 12.36
N SER A 472 22.15 10.05 11.93
CA SER A 472 21.51 8.90 12.57
C SER A 472 21.90 8.79 14.03
N ALA A 473 20.98 8.34 14.87
CA ALA A 473 21.21 8.22 16.30
C ALA A 473 22.27 7.16 16.66
N LEU A 474 22.37 6.09 15.86
CA LEU A 474 23.23 4.93 16.14
C LEU A 474 24.56 5.00 15.38
N SER A 475 24.54 5.01 14.04
CA SER A 475 25.76 5.05 13.21
C SER A 475 26.38 6.42 13.02
N ALA A 476 25.72 7.50 13.44
CA ALA A 476 26.10 8.89 13.14
C ALA A 476 26.26 9.17 11.63
N SER A 477 25.56 8.42 10.78
CA SER A 477 25.54 8.60 9.33
C SER A 477 24.85 9.93 8.97
N SER A 478 25.46 10.71 8.09
CA SER A 478 24.95 12.01 7.61
C SER A 478 24.25 11.94 6.25
N ASP A 479 24.08 10.73 5.68
CA ASP A 479 23.44 10.53 4.39
C ASP A 479 21.92 10.72 4.49
N LEU A 480 21.44 11.95 4.26
CA LEU A 480 20.01 12.31 4.32
C LEU A 480 19.10 11.43 3.43
N TYR A 481 19.63 10.76 2.40
CA TYR A 481 18.86 9.86 1.54
C TYR A 481 18.58 8.48 2.15
N ASP A 482 19.37 8.11 3.14
CA ASP A 482 19.25 6.85 3.87
C ASP A 482 18.60 7.04 5.24
N LEU A 483 18.47 8.28 5.70
CA LEU A 483 17.83 8.62 6.97
C LEU A 483 16.31 8.53 6.89
N VAL A 484 15.70 7.93 7.91
CA VAL A 484 14.26 7.78 8.10
C VAL A 484 13.92 8.09 9.55
N MET A 485 12.76 8.71 9.75
CA MET A 485 12.20 8.90 11.10
C MET A 485 11.21 7.80 11.43
N VAL A 486 11.35 7.26 12.64
CA VAL A 486 10.49 6.19 13.17
C VAL A 486 10.05 6.53 14.59
N ARG A 487 8.93 5.94 15.03
CA ARG A 487 8.50 5.98 16.44
C ARG A 487 9.64 5.48 17.34
N TRP A 488 9.95 6.23 18.40
CA TRP A 488 10.87 5.77 19.43
C TRP A 488 10.22 4.65 20.26
N ASP A 489 9.07 4.94 20.86
CA ASP A 489 8.20 3.94 21.48
C ASP A 489 7.02 3.61 20.54
N LYS A 490 6.85 2.31 20.26
CA LYS A 490 5.82 1.79 19.35
C LYS A 490 4.41 1.90 19.93
N GLN A 491 4.30 1.90 21.25
CA GLN A 491 2.99 1.95 21.93
C GLN A 491 2.30 3.30 21.78
N HIS A 492 3.08 4.35 21.52
CA HIS A 492 2.60 5.71 21.39
C HIS A 492 2.62 6.14 19.93
N GLU A 493 1.69 7.02 19.54
CA GLU A 493 1.70 7.60 18.20
C GLU A 493 3.01 8.37 17.95
N TRP A 494 3.37 8.50 16.66
CA TRP A 494 4.54 9.31 16.33
C TRP A 494 4.30 10.76 16.71
N SER A 495 5.30 11.35 17.33
CA SER A 495 5.35 12.78 17.61
C SER A 495 6.80 13.26 17.58
N PRO A 496 7.05 14.57 17.45
CA PRO A 496 8.42 15.11 17.49
C PRO A 496 9.20 14.75 18.77
N TRP A 497 8.51 14.42 19.87
CA TRP A 497 9.08 13.94 21.14
C TRP A 497 8.92 12.43 21.37
N ASN A 498 8.47 11.68 20.37
CA ASN A 498 8.46 10.21 20.31
C ASN A 498 9.04 9.75 18.96
N THR A 499 10.17 10.31 18.56
CA THR A 499 10.79 10.06 17.25
C THR A 499 12.26 9.67 17.41
N ILE A 500 12.78 8.89 16.49
CA ILE A 500 14.20 8.63 16.35
C ILE A 500 14.60 8.73 14.87
N LEU A 501 15.73 9.38 14.60
CA LEU A 501 16.32 9.46 13.26
C LEU A 501 17.35 8.34 13.09
N LEU A 502 17.12 7.44 12.14
CA LEU A 502 17.92 6.24 11.91
C LEU A 502 18.17 6.04 10.43
N THR A 503 19.16 5.22 10.05
CA THR A 503 19.22 4.70 8.67
C THR A 503 18.08 3.71 8.42
N LYS A 504 17.76 3.41 7.16
CA LYS A 504 16.71 2.43 6.84
C LYS A 504 16.91 1.06 7.50
N GLU A 505 18.16 0.61 7.57
CA GLU A 505 18.50 -0.68 8.18
C GLU A 505 18.39 -0.66 9.70
N GLU A 506 18.84 0.45 10.31
CA GLU A 506 18.69 0.67 11.74
C GLU A 506 17.22 0.79 12.14
N ALA A 507 16.42 1.46 11.31
CA ALA A 507 14.97 1.55 11.47
C ALA A 507 14.32 0.17 11.45
N ASP A 508 14.66 -0.68 10.47
CA ASP A 508 14.16 -2.06 10.39
C ASP A 508 14.58 -2.91 11.59
N ALA A 509 15.80 -2.72 12.10
CA ALA A 509 16.27 -3.38 13.31
C ALA A 509 15.51 -2.89 14.55
N HIS A 510 15.34 -1.58 14.69
CA HIS A 510 14.60 -0.94 15.78
C HIS A 510 13.13 -1.39 15.79
N LEU A 511 12.50 -1.48 14.62
CA LEU A 511 11.13 -1.96 14.46
C LEU A 511 10.94 -3.45 14.82
N LYS A 512 12.01 -4.24 14.96
CA LYS A 512 11.95 -5.63 15.46
C LYS A 512 12.11 -5.76 16.97
N LEU A 513 12.51 -4.69 17.67
CA LEU A 513 12.74 -4.71 19.11
C LEU A 513 11.43 -4.70 19.91
N TYR A 514 11.34 -5.52 20.97
CA TYR A 514 10.16 -5.55 21.84
C TYR A 514 10.29 -4.68 23.09
N ASN A 515 11.50 -4.56 23.66
CA ASN A 515 11.76 -3.77 24.86
C ASN A 515 12.95 -2.84 24.65
N LEU A 516 12.75 -1.53 24.75
CA LEU A 516 13.78 -0.51 24.55
C LEU A 516 14.79 -0.50 25.70
N GLU A 517 14.31 -0.56 26.95
CA GLU A 517 15.14 -0.51 28.17
C GLU A 517 16.12 -1.67 28.33
N LYS A 518 15.80 -2.82 27.72
CA LYS A 518 16.67 -4.00 27.72
C LYS A 518 17.65 -4.03 26.55
N THR A 519 17.36 -3.28 25.49
CA THR A 519 18.16 -3.32 24.25
C THR A 519 19.15 -2.18 24.16
N TYR A 520 18.74 -0.98 24.59
CA TYR A 520 19.58 0.21 24.59
C TYR A 520 20.19 0.46 25.97
N GLU A 521 21.43 0.93 25.99
CA GLU A 521 22.11 1.31 27.22
C GLU A 521 21.50 2.59 27.81
N ALA A 522 21.47 2.70 29.14
CA ALA A 522 20.90 3.84 29.85
C ALA A 522 21.45 5.23 29.42
N PRO A 523 22.76 5.41 29.14
CA PRO A 523 23.28 6.69 28.64
C PRO A 523 22.68 7.11 27.29
N PHE A 524 22.39 6.13 26.41
CA PHE A 524 21.77 6.38 25.12
C PHE A 524 20.30 6.80 25.28
N ILE A 525 19.56 6.12 26.14
CA ILE A 525 18.16 6.46 26.45
C ILE A 525 18.08 7.89 27.00
N TYR A 526 18.94 8.24 27.96
CA TYR A 526 19.01 9.61 28.51
C TYR A 526 19.30 10.67 27.43
N LYS A 527 20.21 10.37 26.48
CA LYS A 527 20.48 11.25 25.34
C LYS A 527 19.25 11.42 24.43
N MET A 528 18.46 10.35 24.23
CA MET A 528 17.20 10.42 23.46
C MET A 528 16.16 11.28 24.18
N GLU A 529 15.98 11.08 25.49
CA GLU A 529 15.07 11.88 26.31
C GLU A 529 15.41 13.37 26.25
N GLN A 530 16.70 13.73 26.33
CA GLN A 530 17.13 15.13 26.17
C GLN A 530 16.74 15.72 24.82
N LYS A 531 16.88 14.95 23.73
CA LYS A 531 16.44 15.39 22.39
C LYS A 531 14.92 15.52 22.32
N HIS A 532 14.18 14.59 22.92
CA HIS A 532 12.71 14.64 22.99
C HIS A 532 12.22 15.83 23.81
N ILE A 533 12.89 16.18 24.91
CA ILE A 533 12.57 17.37 25.71
C ILE A 533 12.77 18.64 24.88
N ARG A 534 13.89 18.74 24.13
CA ARG A 534 14.13 19.86 23.22
C ARG A 534 13.03 19.95 22.14
N ALA A 535 12.65 18.82 21.56
CA ALA A 535 11.56 18.74 20.61
C ALA A 535 10.23 19.19 21.23
N LYS A 536 9.90 18.70 22.43
CA LYS A 536 8.66 19.03 23.13
C LYS A 536 8.54 20.53 23.41
N ASN A 537 9.64 21.19 23.74
CA ASN A 537 9.67 22.63 23.98
C ASN A 537 9.41 23.43 22.69
N TYR A 538 10.02 23.03 21.57
CA TYR A 538 9.82 23.71 20.28
C TYR A 538 8.42 23.45 19.70
N PHE A 539 7.93 22.21 19.81
CA PHE A 539 6.66 21.74 19.25
C PHE A 539 5.47 21.80 20.22
N ALA A 540 5.57 22.60 21.29
CA ALA A 540 4.59 22.64 22.39
C ALA A 540 3.15 22.96 21.95
N GLN A 541 2.96 23.61 20.79
CA GLN A 541 1.63 23.98 20.28
C GLN A 541 0.95 22.85 19.49
N ILE A 542 1.70 21.87 18.97
CA ILE A 542 1.13 20.79 18.15
C ILE A 542 0.10 19.95 18.93
N PRO A 543 0.33 19.54 20.19
CA PRO A 543 -0.68 18.84 21.00
C PRO A 543 -1.96 19.65 21.21
N VAL A 544 -1.81 20.96 21.39
CA VAL A 544 -2.93 21.88 21.60
C VAL A 544 -3.77 21.94 20.32
N MET A 545 -3.13 22.11 19.16
CA MET A 545 -3.79 22.08 17.84
C MET A 545 -4.45 20.73 17.53
N SER A 546 -3.81 19.60 17.84
CA SER A 546 -4.36 18.26 17.58
C SER A 546 -5.62 18.00 18.43
N SER A 547 -5.66 18.48 19.67
CA SER A 547 -6.85 18.36 20.54
C SER A 547 -8.10 19.06 19.96
N PHE A 548 -7.93 20.19 19.25
CA PHE A 548 -9.01 20.88 18.54
C PHE A 548 -9.52 20.10 17.32
N LEU A 549 -8.64 19.34 16.66
CA LEU A 549 -9.03 18.45 15.56
C LEU A 549 -9.86 17.26 16.06
N HIS A 550 -9.52 16.69 17.22
CA HIS A 550 -10.35 15.65 17.86
C HIS A 550 -11.74 16.17 18.25
N ARG A 551 -11.83 17.39 18.79
CA ARG A 551 -13.10 18.02 19.16
C ARG A 551 -14.00 18.32 17.96
N SER A 552 -13.41 18.75 16.85
CA SER A 552 -14.12 19.07 15.61
C SER A 552 -14.65 17.81 14.91
N ASN A 553 -13.88 16.71 14.87
CA ASN A 553 -14.35 15.43 14.33
C ASN A 553 -15.49 14.83 15.17
N ASN A 554 -15.43 14.94 16.50
CA ASN A 554 -16.50 14.46 17.39
C ASN A 554 -17.79 15.28 17.23
N GLN A 555 -17.70 16.58 16.95
CA GLN A 555 -18.86 17.41 16.64
C GLN A 555 -19.42 17.11 15.23
N ALA A 556 -18.58 16.82 14.25
CA ALA A 556 -19.01 16.41 12.91
C ALA A 556 -19.71 15.03 12.93
N SER A 557 -19.19 14.06 13.68
CA SER A 557 -19.79 12.74 13.86
C SER A 557 -21.07 12.78 14.71
N ALA A 558 -21.14 13.66 15.71
CA ALA A 558 -22.37 13.91 16.47
C ALA A 558 -23.47 14.55 15.60
N ASN A 559 -23.10 15.45 14.68
CA ASN A 559 -24.05 16.06 13.75
C ASN A 559 -24.53 15.11 12.64
N SER A 560 -23.69 14.16 12.19
CA SER A 560 -24.15 13.09 11.27
C SER A 560 -25.11 12.12 11.97
N ASN A 561 -24.86 11.79 13.24
CA ASN A 561 -25.75 10.92 14.03
C ASN A 561 -27.08 11.60 14.38
N LYS A 562 -27.10 12.93 14.58
CA LYS A 562 -28.34 13.71 14.74
C LYS A 562 -29.20 13.76 13.47
N LYS A 563 -28.60 13.83 12.28
CA LYS A 563 -29.35 13.77 11.01
C LYS A 563 -29.95 12.39 10.72
N HIS A 564 -29.33 11.31 11.22
CA HIS A 564 -29.88 9.96 11.10
C HIS A 564 -30.97 9.63 12.13
N SER A 565 -31.01 10.33 13.27
CA SER A 565 -32.07 10.16 14.28
C SER A 565 -33.31 11.01 14.01
N SER A 566 -33.22 12.06 13.18
CA SER A 566 -34.38 12.82 12.70
C SER A 566 -35.10 12.22 11.48
N LEU A 567 -34.68 11.03 11.03
CA LEU A 567 -35.26 10.30 9.90
C LEU A 567 -35.78 8.90 10.31
N LYS A 568 -36.15 8.74 11.59
CA LYS A 568 -36.91 7.59 12.07
C LYS A 568 -38.27 8.01 12.59
#